data_AF-A0A6G5RG26-F1
#
_entry.id   AF-A0A6G5RG26-F1
#
_cell.length_a   1.000
_cell.length_b   1.000
_cell.length_c   1.000
_cell.angle_alpha   90.00
_cell.angle_beta   90.00
_cell.angle_gamma   90.00
#
_symmetry.space_group_name_H-M   'P 1'
#
loop_
_entity.id
_entity.type
_entity.pdbx_description
1 polymer ?
#
loop_
_entity_poly.entity_id
_entity_poly.type
_entity_poly.pdbx_seq_one_letter_code
_entity_poly.pdbx_strand_id
1 'polypeptide(L)'
;MNRYSRTAAVAGAVAVGVLALPGAPAAARDGGLWGAATIAPGREGIVEVAGVQEVAEGATLTLTAPRGTRVTGTPLDASGYRGSVAADGRSATYTVTGGPAGRDRVFPFVVAVPAHAVPGTRLRDCSLRVTDARGVPRAVGRCAVTVGLAGPTLTRPLSGVPLAARPEISGTAHPGAQVTVRDKDDQEACATTTTPDGTWTCTPGPGFPAGANRLQAVATLNGVSATSEQIDISVAQDDEGQ
;
A
#
# COMPACT_ATOMS: atom_id res chain seq x y z
N MET A 1 49.37 -32.42 4.00
CA MET A 1 48.21 -32.63 3.11
C MET A 1 47.01 -31.94 3.76
N ASN A 2 46.43 -30.99 3.03
CA ASN A 2 45.63 -29.87 3.53
C ASN A 2 44.32 -30.27 4.22
N ARG A 3 44.05 -29.59 5.35
CA ARG A 3 42.72 -29.41 5.93
C ARG A 3 41.96 -28.39 5.06
N TYR A 4 40.76 -28.74 4.59
CA TYR A 4 39.80 -27.78 4.07
C TYR A 4 38.47 -27.96 4.81
N SER A 5 38.29 -27.08 5.80
CA SER A 5 37.03 -26.79 6.46
C SER A 5 36.03 -26.22 5.44
N ARG A 6 34.90 -26.91 5.24
CA ARG A 6 33.76 -26.37 4.50
C ARG A 6 32.97 -25.44 5.40
N THR A 7 33.15 -24.14 5.23
CA THR A 7 32.27 -23.09 5.74
C THR A 7 30.88 -23.26 5.13
N ALA A 8 29.87 -23.54 5.96
CA ALA A 8 28.48 -23.49 5.59
C ALA A 8 28.06 -22.01 5.45
N ALA A 9 27.79 -21.57 4.22
CA ALA A 9 27.16 -20.30 3.96
C ALA A 9 25.66 -20.43 4.31
N VAL A 10 25.24 -19.82 5.42
CA VAL A 10 23.83 -19.64 5.74
C VAL A 10 23.30 -18.56 4.79
N ALA A 11 22.68 -19.00 3.69
CA ALA A 11 21.96 -18.11 2.80
C ALA A 11 20.70 -17.62 3.53
N GLY A 12 20.75 -16.40 4.06
CA GLY A 12 19.58 -15.69 4.55
C GLY A 12 18.64 -15.44 3.39
N ALA A 13 17.58 -16.24 3.29
CA ALA A 13 16.48 -15.98 2.37
C ALA A 13 15.73 -14.74 2.85
N VAL A 14 15.90 -13.62 2.15
CA VAL A 14 15.03 -12.45 2.30
C VAL A 14 13.67 -12.88 1.77
N ALA A 15 12.75 -13.19 2.68
CA ALA A 15 11.35 -13.37 2.34
C ALA A 15 10.82 -12.00 1.88
N VAL A 16 10.80 -11.79 0.56
CA VAL A 16 10.03 -10.71 -0.04
C VAL A 16 8.59 -10.99 0.34
N GLY A 17 8.09 -10.25 1.33
CA GLY A 17 6.69 -10.26 1.71
C GLY A 17 5.88 -9.98 0.45
N VAL A 18 5.21 -11.01 -0.06
CA VAL A 18 4.22 -10.87 -1.11
C VAL A 18 3.12 -10.03 -0.49
N LEU A 19 3.16 -8.71 -0.74
CA LEU A 19 1.97 -7.88 -0.64
C LEU A 19 0.97 -8.55 -1.57
N ALA A 20 0.01 -9.26 -0.98
CA ALA A 20 -1.16 -9.70 -1.70
C ALA A 20 -1.83 -8.42 -2.22
N LEU A 21 -1.56 -8.09 -3.48
CA LEU A 21 -2.36 -7.12 -4.21
C LEU A 21 -3.81 -7.55 -3.97
N PRO A 22 -4.69 -6.68 -3.46
CA PRO A 22 -6.09 -7.03 -3.34
C PRO A 22 -6.54 -7.44 -4.75
N GLY A 23 -6.85 -8.73 -4.90
CA GLY A 23 -7.22 -9.30 -6.19
C GLY A 23 -8.30 -8.44 -6.83
N ALA A 24 -8.18 -8.25 -8.14
CA ALA A 24 -9.14 -7.48 -8.93
C ALA A 24 -10.58 -7.80 -8.45
N PRO A 25 -11.34 -6.81 -7.96
CA PRO A 25 -12.70 -7.07 -7.49
C PRO A 25 -13.53 -7.65 -8.63
N ALA A 26 -14.56 -8.44 -8.28
CA ALA A 26 -15.39 -9.23 -9.20
C ALA A 26 -16.00 -8.47 -10.40
N ALA A 27 -15.94 -7.13 -10.44
CA ALA A 27 -16.31 -6.29 -11.57
C ALA A 27 -15.42 -6.48 -12.82
N ALA A 28 -14.24 -7.10 -12.69
CA ALA A 28 -13.40 -7.46 -13.82
C ALA A 28 -14.05 -8.51 -14.75
N ARG A 29 -15.12 -9.20 -14.31
CA ARG A 29 -15.71 -10.35 -15.03
C ARG A 29 -16.53 -9.99 -16.27
N ASP A 30 -16.94 -8.73 -16.44
CA ASP A 30 -17.77 -8.29 -17.56
C ASP A 30 -16.98 -7.60 -18.70
N GLY A 31 -15.64 -7.52 -18.59
CA GLY A 31 -14.80 -6.89 -19.63
C GLY A 31 -15.00 -5.37 -19.77
N GLY A 32 -15.70 -4.73 -18.83
CA GLY A 32 -15.91 -3.28 -18.80
C GLY A 32 -14.70 -2.50 -18.32
N LEU A 33 -14.61 -1.23 -18.68
CA LEU A 33 -13.52 -0.34 -18.27
C LEU A 33 -13.55 -0.11 -16.75
N TRP A 34 -12.50 -0.52 -16.04
CA TRP A 34 -12.45 -0.43 -14.58
C TRP A 34 -11.05 -0.18 -14.06
N GLY A 35 -10.94 0.39 -12.85
CA GLY A 35 -9.69 0.47 -12.10
C GLY A 35 -9.95 0.62 -10.61
N ALA A 36 -9.00 0.21 -9.77
CA ALA A 36 -9.13 0.37 -8.33
C ALA A 36 -7.77 0.66 -7.69
N ALA A 37 -7.79 1.40 -6.58
CA ALA A 37 -6.61 1.64 -5.76
C ALA A 37 -6.98 1.94 -4.30
N THR A 38 -6.07 1.60 -3.39
CA THR A 38 -6.10 2.06 -2.01
C THR A 38 -4.86 2.93 -1.78
N ILE A 39 -5.06 4.20 -1.42
CA ILE A 39 -3.98 5.19 -1.36
C ILE A 39 -4.05 5.91 -0.01
N ALA A 40 -2.94 5.88 0.75
CA ALA A 40 -2.88 6.53 2.05
C ALA A 40 -3.03 8.07 1.94
N PRO A 41 -3.54 8.74 2.98
CA PRO A 41 -3.62 10.20 3.01
C PRO A 41 -2.25 10.85 2.76
N GLY A 42 -2.22 11.89 1.93
CA GLY A 42 -1.01 12.67 1.64
C GLY A 42 -0.01 11.95 0.74
N ARG A 43 -0.41 10.85 0.11
CA ARG A 43 0.43 10.06 -0.80
C ARG A 43 -0.17 10.02 -2.19
N GLU A 44 0.71 9.70 -3.13
CA GLU A 44 0.34 9.31 -4.47
C GLU A 44 0.24 7.78 -4.54
N GLY A 45 -0.67 7.29 -5.38
CA GLY A 45 -0.79 5.87 -5.70
C GLY A 45 -1.25 5.67 -7.13
N ILE A 46 -1.05 4.47 -7.65
CA ILE A 46 -1.37 4.13 -9.03
C ILE A 46 -2.76 3.51 -9.10
N VAL A 47 -3.63 4.08 -9.93
CA VAL A 47 -4.88 3.45 -10.39
C VAL A 47 -4.59 2.74 -11.70
N GLU A 48 -4.55 1.42 -11.65
CA GLU A 48 -4.41 0.58 -12.83
C GLU A 48 -5.76 0.42 -13.52
N VAL A 49 -5.88 0.94 -14.74
CA VAL A 49 -7.11 0.85 -15.53
C VAL A 49 -6.99 -0.27 -16.56
N ALA A 50 -7.94 -1.22 -16.53
CA ALA A 50 -8.02 -2.36 -17.43
C ALA A 50 -9.36 -2.36 -18.20
N GLY A 51 -9.49 -3.26 -19.18
CA GLY A 51 -10.72 -3.41 -20.00
C GLY A 51 -10.79 -2.44 -21.18
N VAL A 52 -9.64 -1.91 -21.62
CA VAL A 52 -9.55 -1.14 -22.87
C VAL A 52 -9.48 -2.13 -24.03
N GLN A 53 -10.50 -2.11 -24.88
CA GLN A 53 -10.54 -2.93 -26.09
C GLN A 53 -9.64 -2.38 -27.19
N GLU A 54 -9.44 -3.14 -28.28
CA GLU A 54 -8.70 -2.68 -29.45
C GLU A 54 -9.24 -1.33 -29.94
N VAL A 55 -8.36 -0.32 -29.89
CA VAL A 55 -8.67 1.05 -30.27
C VAL A 55 -7.75 1.48 -31.40
N ALA A 56 -8.33 2.20 -32.36
CA ALA A 56 -7.61 2.78 -33.48
C ALA A 56 -6.71 3.95 -33.02
N GLU A 57 -5.75 4.30 -33.87
CA GLU A 57 -4.93 5.50 -33.67
C GLU A 57 -5.79 6.75 -33.47
N GLY A 58 -5.36 7.64 -32.58
CA GLY A 58 -6.09 8.85 -32.19
C GLY A 58 -7.19 8.61 -31.15
N ALA A 59 -7.51 7.37 -30.79
CA ALA A 59 -8.40 7.10 -29.67
C ALA A 59 -7.79 7.57 -28.34
N THR A 60 -8.65 7.96 -27.40
CA THR A 60 -8.22 8.45 -26.09
C THR A 60 -8.88 7.67 -24.95
N LEU A 61 -8.09 7.31 -23.94
CA LEU A 61 -8.55 6.84 -22.65
C LEU A 61 -8.37 7.98 -21.64
N THR A 62 -9.46 8.44 -21.03
CA THR A 62 -9.46 9.50 -20.03
C THR A 62 -9.89 8.98 -18.67
N LEU A 63 -9.11 9.27 -17.65
CA LEU A 63 -9.49 9.13 -16.25
C LEU A 63 -9.83 10.52 -15.69
N THR A 64 -10.97 10.63 -15.03
CA THR A 64 -11.32 11.80 -14.20
C THR A 64 -11.18 11.42 -12.74
N ALA A 65 -10.36 12.18 -12.02
CA ALA A 65 -10.01 11.92 -10.63
C ALA A 65 -11.24 11.94 -9.71
N PRO A 66 -11.27 11.12 -8.64
CA PRO A 66 -12.25 11.27 -7.57
C PRO A 66 -12.31 12.70 -7.01
N ARG A 67 -13.44 13.14 -6.47
CA ARG A 67 -13.55 14.46 -5.82
C ARG A 67 -12.48 14.63 -4.72
N GLY A 68 -11.87 15.81 -4.67
CA GLY A 68 -10.83 16.14 -3.68
C GLY A 68 -9.43 15.57 -3.97
N THR A 69 -9.26 14.78 -5.04
CA THR A 69 -7.96 14.25 -5.47
C THR A 69 -7.50 14.88 -6.78
N ARG A 70 -6.24 14.65 -7.14
CA ARG A 70 -5.65 15.10 -8.41
C ARG A 70 -4.95 13.94 -9.10
N VAL A 71 -5.01 13.89 -10.42
CA VAL A 71 -4.09 13.08 -11.22
C VAL A 71 -2.81 13.88 -11.39
N THR A 72 -1.66 13.24 -11.18
CA THR A 72 -0.34 13.90 -11.23
C THR A 72 0.59 13.27 -12.27
N GLY A 73 0.24 12.09 -12.80
CA GLY A 73 1.09 11.41 -13.77
C GLY A 73 0.39 10.32 -14.58
N THR A 74 1.01 10.03 -15.72
CA THR A 74 0.64 8.98 -16.67
C THR A 74 1.90 8.19 -17.03
N PRO A 75 2.38 7.29 -16.15
CA PRO A 75 3.72 6.70 -16.21
C PRO A 75 3.81 5.48 -17.14
N LEU A 76 2.86 5.27 -18.05
CA LEU A 76 2.94 4.16 -18.99
C LEU A 76 4.18 4.30 -19.88
N ASP A 77 5.14 3.40 -19.68
CA ASP A 77 6.31 3.27 -20.54
C ASP A 77 6.02 2.26 -21.66
N ALA A 78 5.30 2.72 -22.68
CA ALA A 78 4.98 1.91 -23.86
C ALA A 78 4.96 2.77 -25.14
N SER A 79 5.63 2.27 -26.18
CA SER A 79 5.52 2.85 -27.52
C SER A 79 4.08 2.81 -28.03
N GLY A 80 3.69 3.82 -28.82
CA GLY A 80 2.36 3.91 -29.40
C GLY A 80 1.31 4.56 -28.50
N TYR A 81 1.72 5.12 -27.35
CA TYR A 81 0.86 5.90 -26.47
C TYR A 81 1.52 7.20 -26.05
N ARG A 82 0.70 8.24 -25.85
CA ARG A 82 1.10 9.50 -25.24
C ARG A 82 0.19 9.82 -24.07
N GLY A 83 0.77 9.85 -22.87
CA GLY A 83 0.11 10.32 -21.67
C GLY A 83 0.14 11.84 -21.55
N SER A 84 -0.90 12.43 -20.96
CA SER A 84 -0.97 13.85 -20.60
C SER A 84 -1.86 14.05 -19.39
N VAL A 85 -1.54 15.03 -18.55
CA VAL A 85 -2.34 15.41 -17.38
C VAL A 85 -2.90 16.80 -17.63
N ALA A 86 -4.19 17.00 -17.37
CA ALA A 86 -4.81 18.32 -17.49
C ALA A 86 -4.19 19.28 -16.48
N ALA A 87 -4.08 20.57 -16.81
CA ALA A 87 -3.41 21.56 -15.98
C ALA A 87 -4.05 21.72 -14.57
N ASP A 88 -5.35 21.45 -14.45
CA ASP A 88 -6.08 21.46 -13.18
C ASP A 88 -5.86 20.18 -12.35
N GLY A 89 -5.21 19.16 -12.92
CA GLY A 89 -5.04 17.83 -12.34
C GLY A 89 -6.35 17.06 -12.18
N ARG A 90 -7.46 17.50 -12.78
CA ARG A 90 -8.77 16.85 -12.62
C ARG A 90 -8.89 15.61 -13.49
N SER A 91 -8.18 15.57 -14.60
CA SER A 91 -8.16 14.44 -15.52
C SER A 91 -6.77 14.20 -16.09
N ALA A 92 -6.58 13.00 -16.61
CA ALA A 92 -5.44 12.66 -17.42
C ALA A 92 -5.87 11.70 -18.53
N THR A 93 -5.12 11.71 -19.61
CA THR A 93 -5.47 11.02 -20.85
C THR A 93 -4.28 10.26 -21.41
N TYR A 94 -4.52 9.04 -21.89
CA TYR A 94 -3.66 8.32 -22.81
C TYR A 94 -4.24 8.41 -24.22
N THR A 95 -3.45 8.91 -25.17
CA THR A 95 -3.80 8.95 -26.60
C THR A 95 -3.00 7.89 -27.35
N VAL A 96 -3.66 7.11 -28.20
CA VAL A 96 -3.00 6.13 -29.08
C VAL A 96 -2.28 6.87 -30.21
N THR A 97 -0.97 6.73 -30.29
CA THR A 97 -0.10 7.39 -31.29
C THR A 97 0.51 6.42 -32.31
N GLY A 98 0.28 5.11 -32.20
CA GLY A 98 0.70 4.15 -33.21
C GLY A 98 0.40 2.69 -32.88
N GLY A 99 -0.03 1.93 -33.89
CA GLY A 99 -0.38 0.50 -33.83
C GLY A 99 -1.71 0.21 -33.11
N PRO A 100 -2.40 -0.91 -33.42
CA PRO A 100 -3.55 -1.32 -32.63
C PRO A 100 -3.12 -1.61 -31.19
N ALA A 101 -3.91 -1.15 -30.23
CA ALA A 101 -3.65 -1.42 -28.82
C ALA A 101 -3.56 -2.93 -28.58
N GLY A 102 -2.48 -3.38 -27.92
CA GLY A 102 -2.43 -4.75 -27.41
C GLY A 102 -3.65 -5.02 -26.55
N ARG A 103 -4.31 -6.15 -26.79
CA ARG A 103 -5.49 -6.60 -26.03
C ARG A 103 -5.18 -6.60 -24.54
N ASP A 104 -6.15 -6.21 -23.72
CA ASP A 104 -6.10 -6.26 -22.26
C ASP A 104 -4.90 -5.52 -21.61
N ARG A 105 -4.44 -4.43 -22.24
CA ARG A 105 -3.41 -3.57 -21.65
C ARG A 105 -3.93 -2.83 -20.41
N VAL A 106 -3.07 -2.73 -19.42
CA VAL A 106 -3.28 -1.92 -18.21
C VAL A 106 -2.69 -0.53 -18.39
N PHE A 107 -3.45 0.49 -18.02
CA PHE A 107 -3.08 1.89 -18.12
C PHE A 107 -2.96 2.50 -16.71
N PRO A 108 -1.74 2.75 -16.21
CA PRO A 108 -1.53 3.31 -14.87
C PRO A 108 -1.83 4.81 -14.85
N PHE A 109 -2.53 5.30 -13.83
CA PHE A 109 -2.69 6.73 -13.55
C PHE A 109 -2.22 7.04 -12.14
N VAL A 110 -1.36 8.04 -11.95
CA VAL A 110 -0.91 8.46 -10.61
C VAL A 110 -1.93 9.43 -10.05
N VAL A 111 -2.53 9.07 -8.91
CA VAL A 111 -3.53 9.87 -8.21
C VAL A 111 -3.00 10.27 -6.83
N ALA A 112 -2.99 11.57 -6.55
CA ALA A 112 -2.65 12.16 -5.28
C ALA A 112 -3.89 12.29 -4.38
N VAL A 113 -3.84 11.67 -3.20
CA VAL A 113 -4.87 11.79 -2.16
C VAL A 113 -4.44 12.84 -1.13
N PRO A 114 -5.31 13.80 -0.74
CA PRO A 114 -4.92 14.84 0.20
C PRO A 114 -4.62 14.29 1.59
N ALA A 115 -3.74 14.98 2.33
CA ALA A 115 -3.32 14.56 3.68
C ALA A 115 -4.46 14.55 4.72
N HIS A 116 -5.49 15.37 4.51
CA HIS A 116 -6.68 15.43 5.36
C HIS A 116 -7.75 14.38 4.98
N ALA A 117 -7.48 13.51 4.01
CA ALA A 117 -8.42 12.47 3.65
C ALA A 117 -8.59 11.48 4.81
N VAL A 118 -9.83 11.14 5.14
CA VAL A 118 -10.14 10.23 6.25
C VAL A 118 -9.93 8.78 5.79
N PRO A 119 -9.08 7.99 6.47
CA PRO A 119 -8.90 6.56 6.17
C PRO A 119 -10.21 5.77 6.12
N GLY A 120 -10.28 4.79 5.21
CA GLY A 120 -11.47 3.96 4.95
C GLY A 120 -12.51 4.61 4.03
N THR A 121 -12.36 5.91 3.72
CA THR A 121 -13.32 6.63 2.87
C THR A 121 -13.25 6.14 1.42
N ARG A 122 -14.39 5.72 0.85
CA ARG A 122 -14.52 5.47 -0.60
C ARG A 122 -14.78 6.78 -1.33
N LEU A 123 -13.81 7.22 -2.12
CA LEU A 123 -13.90 8.47 -2.86
C LEU A 123 -14.89 8.37 -4.02
N ARG A 124 -15.61 9.46 -4.30
CA ARG A 124 -16.72 9.51 -5.26
C ARG A 124 -16.29 10.15 -6.58
N ASP A 125 -17.11 9.91 -7.60
CA ASP A 125 -17.04 10.53 -8.93
C ASP A 125 -15.76 10.26 -9.73
N CYS A 126 -15.07 9.15 -9.45
CA CYS A 126 -14.11 8.65 -10.41
C CYS A 126 -14.83 8.05 -11.62
N SER A 127 -14.45 8.50 -12.81
CA SER A 127 -14.99 7.99 -14.07
C SER A 127 -13.89 7.75 -15.09
N LEU A 128 -14.14 6.76 -15.95
CA LEU A 128 -13.27 6.36 -17.03
C LEU A 128 -14.06 6.50 -18.34
N ARG A 129 -13.41 6.97 -19.39
CA ARG A 129 -14.03 7.11 -20.71
C ARG A 129 -13.03 6.79 -21.80
N VAL A 130 -13.47 6.04 -22.79
CA VAL A 130 -12.75 5.85 -24.06
C VAL A 130 -13.50 6.59 -25.16
N THR A 131 -12.79 7.35 -25.99
CA THR A 131 -13.32 7.95 -27.22
C THR A 131 -12.54 7.49 -28.44
N ASP A 132 -13.17 7.48 -29.61
CA ASP A 132 -12.45 7.35 -30.87
C ASP A 132 -11.72 8.66 -31.24
N ALA A 133 -11.02 8.65 -32.38
CA ALA A 133 -10.30 9.82 -32.92
C ALA A 133 -11.19 11.03 -33.24
N ARG A 134 -12.51 10.84 -33.34
CA ARG A 134 -13.50 11.92 -33.55
C ARG A 134 -14.10 12.41 -32.22
N GLY A 135 -13.64 11.88 -31.08
CA GLY A 135 -14.19 12.21 -29.77
C GLY A 135 -15.50 11.48 -29.44
N VAL A 136 -15.95 10.55 -30.28
CA VAL A 136 -17.19 9.81 -30.04
C VAL A 136 -16.95 8.79 -28.91
N PRO A 137 -17.76 8.79 -27.84
CA PRO A 137 -17.60 7.84 -26.75
C PRO A 137 -17.79 6.39 -27.21
N ARG A 138 -16.87 5.51 -26.84
CA ARG A 138 -16.89 4.07 -27.18
C ARG A 138 -17.08 3.18 -25.98
N ALA A 139 -16.53 3.57 -24.83
CA ALA A 139 -16.72 2.88 -23.58
C ALA A 139 -16.75 3.87 -22.42
N VAL A 140 -17.47 3.53 -21.37
CA VAL A 140 -17.48 4.23 -20.10
C VAL A 140 -17.27 3.25 -18.97
N GLY A 141 -16.63 3.72 -17.92
CA GLY A 141 -16.24 2.92 -16.79
C GLY A 141 -16.19 3.72 -15.50
N ARG A 142 -15.88 3.03 -14.42
CA ARG A 142 -15.71 3.63 -13.09
C ARG A 142 -14.38 3.17 -12.52
N CYS A 143 -13.77 4.04 -11.73
CA CYS A 143 -12.70 3.61 -10.85
C CYS A 143 -13.12 3.70 -9.38
N ALA A 144 -12.53 2.87 -8.54
CA ALA A 144 -12.76 2.85 -7.11
C ALA A 144 -11.48 3.20 -6.37
N VAL A 145 -11.41 4.40 -5.81
CA VAL A 145 -10.29 4.82 -4.95
C VAL A 145 -10.77 4.84 -3.51
N THR A 146 -10.09 4.07 -2.65
CA THR A 146 -10.32 4.08 -1.21
C THR A 146 -9.14 4.74 -0.52
N VAL A 147 -9.41 5.60 0.46
CA VAL A 147 -8.36 6.19 1.30
C VAL A 147 -7.83 5.08 2.20
N GLY A 148 -6.55 4.76 2.04
CA GLY A 148 -5.85 3.77 2.85
C GLY A 148 -5.47 4.30 4.23
N LEU A 149 -4.56 3.58 4.88
CA LEU A 149 -3.94 3.99 6.13
C LEU A 149 -2.43 4.05 5.93
N ALA A 150 -1.77 5.06 6.49
CA ALA A 150 -0.31 5.06 6.56
C ALA A 150 0.13 3.99 7.58
N GLY A 151 1.20 3.25 7.27
CA GLY A 151 1.76 2.28 8.20
C GLY A 151 2.16 2.93 9.52
N PRO A 152 1.88 2.30 10.68
CA PRO A 152 2.41 2.77 11.94
C PRO A 152 3.94 2.66 11.94
N THR A 153 4.61 3.48 12.73
CA THR A 153 6.02 3.30 13.06
C THR A 153 6.14 2.60 14.41
N LEU A 154 7.22 1.85 14.58
CA LEU A 154 7.58 1.23 15.85
C LEU A 154 9.00 1.71 16.18
N THR A 155 9.10 2.69 17.08
CA THR A 155 10.35 3.39 17.40
C THR A 155 11.04 2.85 18.65
N ARG A 156 10.27 2.22 19.54
CA ARG A 156 10.78 1.53 20.72
C ARG A 156 10.12 0.17 20.88
N PRO A 157 10.89 -0.85 21.31
CA PRO A 157 12.33 -0.81 21.60
C PRO A 157 13.22 -0.60 20.36
N LEU A 158 14.49 -0.27 20.58
CA LEU A 158 15.47 -0.24 19.48
C LEU A 158 15.79 -1.66 19.05
N SER A 159 15.90 -1.88 17.73
CA SER A 159 16.19 -3.21 17.22
C SER A 159 17.61 -3.67 17.62
N GLY A 160 17.74 -4.93 18.00
CA GLY A 160 19.02 -5.57 18.36
C GLY A 160 19.53 -5.24 19.77
N VAL A 161 18.79 -4.47 20.56
CA VAL A 161 19.16 -4.16 21.96
C VAL A 161 18.57 -5.23 22.88
N PRO A 162 19.31 -5.70 23.91
CA PRO A 162 18.73 -6.52 24.98
C PRO A 162 17.72 -5.73 25.82
N LEU A 163 16.57 -6.33 26.14
CA LEU A 163 15.51 -5.70 26.94
C LEU A 163 14.98 -6.63 28.04
N ALA A 164 14.30 -6.03 29.01
CA ALA A 164 13.47 -6.74 29.98
C ALA A 164 12.29 -7.45 29.29
N ALA A 165 11.70 -8.44 29.96
CA ALA A 165 10.58 -9.23 29.43
C ALA A 165 9.32 -8.41 29.09
N ARG A 166 9.16 -7.21 29.68
CA ARG A 166 8.00 -6.32 29.47
C ARG A 166 8.48 -4.91 29.09
N PRO A 167 9.04 -4.73 27.88
CA PRO A 167 9.49 -3.41 27.44
C PRO A 167 8.29 -2.49 27.22
N GLU A 168 8.49 -1.18 27.38
CA GLU A 168 7.57 -0.19 26.83
C GLU A 168 7.74 -0.17 25.30
N ILE A 169 6.66 -0.38 24.56
CA ILE A 169 6.62 -0.37 23.11
C ILE A 169 5.93 0.92 22.66
N SER A 170 6.56 1.70 21.80
CA SER A 170 5.99 2.96 21.35
C SER A 170 6.36 3.34 19.92
N GLY A 171 5.54 4.19 19.33
CA GLY A 171 5.72 4.67 17.98
C GLY A 171 4.66 5.70 17.60
N THR A 172 4.45 5.83 16.29
CA THR A 172 3.44 6.72 15.72
C THR A 172 2.46 5.96 14.83
N ALA A 173 1.25 6.47 14.70
CA ALA A 173 0.22 5.94 13.81
C ALA A 173 -0.79 7.04 13.47
N HIS A 174 -1.77 6.75 12.62
CA HIS A 174 -2.83 7.71 12.35
C HIS A 174 -3.64 7.99 13.62
N PRO A 175 -3.95 9.26 13.96
CA PRO A 175 -4.72 9.60 15.15
C PRO A 175 -6.03 8.81 15.27
N GLY A 176 -6.30 8.25 16.45
CA GLY A 176 -7.47 7.42 16.71
C GLY A 176 -7.44 6.01 16.11
N ALA A 177 -6.36 5.60 15.42
CA ALA A 177 -6.22 4.22 14.95
C ALA A 177 -5.99 3.26 16.13
N GLN A 178 -6.58 2.07 16.05
CA GLN A 178 -6.29 0.97 16.95
C GLN A 178 -4.99 0.30 16.51
N VAL A 179 -3.99 0.30 17.38
CA VAL A 179 -2.68 -0.34 17.17
C VAL A 179 -2.65 -1.65 17.95
N THR A 180 -2.28 -2.73 17.26
CA THR A 180 -1.99 -4.04 17.85
C THR A 180 -0.55 -4.39 17.55
N VAL A 181 0.23 -4.69 18.58
CA VAL A 181 1.61 -5.17 18.45
C VAL A 181 1.60 -6.68 18.51
N ARG A 182 2.24 -7.32 17.54
CA ARG A 182 2.39 -8.77 17.45
C ARG A 182 3.83 -9.20 17.57
N ASP A 183 4.03 -10.39 18.11
CA ASP A 183 5.34 -11.02 18.24
C ASP A 183 5.74 -11.86 17.02
N LYS A 184 6.86 -12.59 17.10
CA LYS A 184 7.36 -13.48 16.03
C LYS A 184 6.39 -14.61 15.65
N ASP A 185 5.47 -14.98 16.54
CA ASP A 185 4.50 -16.07 16.38
C ASP A 185 3.10 -15.52 16.01
N ASP A 186 3.03 -14.24 15.58
CA ASP A 186 1.82 -13.49 15.25
C ASP A 186 0.83 -13.37 16.43
N GLN A 187 1.31 -13.56 17.67
CA GLN A 187 0.49 -13.41 18.88
C GLN A 187 0.44 -11.96 19.31
N GLU A 188 -0.74 -11.51 19.78
CA GLU A 188 -0.90 -10.17 20.32
C GLU A 188 -0.10 -10.01 21.62
N ALA A 189 0.87 -9.11 21.60
CA ALA A 189 1.65 -8.73 22.76
C ALA A 189 0.93 -7.64 23.58
N CYS A 190 0.47 -6.60 22.89
CA CYS A 190 -0.36 -5.53 23.46
C CYS A 190 -1.16 -4.81 22.37
N ALA A 191 -2.19 -4.09 22.81
CA ALA A 191 -3.03 -3.26 21.96
C ALA A 191 -3.32 -1.93 22.64
N THR A 192 -3.44 -0.86 21.85
CA THR A 192 -3.72 0.49 22.33
C THR A 192 -4.37 1.34 21.24
N THR A 193 -4.92 2.49 21.60
CA THR A 193 -5.44 3.47 20.64
C THR A 193 -4.48 4.63 20.52
N THR A 194 -4.23 5.06 19.29
CA THR A 194 -3.34 6.19 18.99
C THR A 194 -3.97 7.49 19.45
N THR A 195 -3.18 8.32 20.10
CA THR A 195 -3.60 9.63 20.61
C THR A 195 -3.87 10.62 19.47
N PRO A 196 -4.52 11.77 19.74
CA PRO A 196 -4.76 12.81 18.73
C PRO A 196 -3.50 13.40 18.10
N ASP A 197 -2.37 13.41 18.82
CA ASP A 197 -1.06 13.84 18.31
C ASP A 197 -0.34 12.76 17.48
N GLY A 198 -0.95 11.58 17.32
CA GLY A 198 -0.44 10.50 16.48
C GLY A 198 0.59 9.61 17.17
N THR A 199 0.74 9.71 18.49
CA THR A 199 1.65 8.86 19.28
C THR A 199 0.89 7.70 19.91
N TRP A 200 1.60 6.61 20.20
CA TRP A 200 1.04 5.48 20.94
C TRP A 200 2.11 4.81 21.78
N THR A 201 1.66 4.23 22.89
CA THR A 201 2.48 3.40 23.78
C THR A 201 1.66 2.22 24.30
N CYS A 202 2.28 1.05 24.40
CA CYS A 202 1.72 -0.10 25.08
C CYS A 202 2.80 -0.97 25.74
N THR A 203 2.41 -1.66 26.80
CA THR A 203 3.26 -2.62 27.49
C THR A 203 2.66 -4.01 27.33
N PRO A 204 3.47 -5.04 27.01
CA PRO A 204 2.98 -6.41 26.89
C PRO A 204 2.24 -6.90 28.16
N GLY A 205 1.11 -7.57 27.93
CA GLY A 205 0.33 -8.20 28.99
C GLY A 205 1.08 -9.37 29.64
N PRO A 206 1.44 -10.42 28.87
CA PRO A 206 2.46 -11.39 29.26
C PRO A 206 3.88 -10.87 28.96
N GLY A 207 4.86 -11.29 29.75
CA GLY A 207 6.26 -11.04 29.43
C GLY A 207 6.70 -11.90 28.25
N PHE A 208 7.55 -11.36 27.38
CA PHE A 208 8.16 -12.12 26.32
C PHE A 208 9.09 -13.20 26.87
N PRO A 209 9.17 -14.38 26.22
CA PRO A 209 10.14 -15.39 26.60
C PRO A 209 11.57 -14.87 26.36
N ALA A 210 12.51 -15.33 27.19
CA ALA A 210 13.92 -15.04 27.01
C ALA A 210 14.43 -15.51 25.64
N GLY A 211 15.40 -14.78 25.09
CA GLY A 211 15.97 -15.04 23.77
C GLY A 211 15.44 -14.12 22.68
N ALA A 212 15.61 -14.55 21.43
CA ALA A 212 15.25 -13.73 20.27
C ALA A 212 13.73 -13.68 20.05
N ASN A 213 13.23 -12.48 19.80
CA ASN A 213 11.84 -12.24 19.41
C ASN A 213 11.80 -11.12 18.35
N ARG A 214 10.61 -10.86 17.80
CA ARG A 214 10.37 -9.85 16.78
C ARG A 214 9.06 -9.16 17.07
N LEU A 215 8.99 -7.84 16.83
CA LEU A 215 7.78 -7.08 17.00
C LEU A 215 7.34 -6.45 15.68
N GLN A 216 6.03 -6.44 15.46
CA GLN A 216 5.39 -5.73 14.36
C GLN A 216 4.11 -5.06 14.83
N ALA A 217 3.92 -3.79 14.50
CA ALA A 217 2.69 -3.07 14.80
C ALA A 217 1.75 -3.11 13.59
N VAL A 218 0.47 -3.34 13.85
CA VAL A 218 -0.63 -3.24 12.89
C VAL A 218 -1.58 -2.15 13.36
N ALA A 219 -1.79 -1.13 12.53
CA ALA A 219 -2.80 -0.10 12.77
C ALA A 219 -4.06 -0.42 11.98
N THR A 220 -5.22 -0.20 12.59
CA THR A 220 -6.54 -0.36 11.97
C THR A 220 -7.40 0.86 12.24
N LEU A 221 -8.09 1.33 11.20
CA LEU A 221 -9.04 2.45 11.32
C LEU A 221 -10.08 2.34 10.20
N ASN A 222 -11.37 2.47 10.53
CA ASN A 222 -12.47 2.47 9.55
C ASN A 222 -12.43 1.32 8.52
N GLY A 223 -11.99 0.13 8.94
CA GLY A 223 -11.92 -1.07 8.10
C GLY A 223 -10.72 -1.15 7.15
N VAL A 224 -9.78 -0.20 7.20
CA VAL A 224 -8.47 -0.31 6.54
C VAL A 224 -7.37 -0.59 7.56
N SER A 225 -6.34 -1.33 7.14
CA SER A 225 -5.19 -1.68 7.95
C SER A 225 -3.89 -1.31 7.26
N ALA A 226 -2.85 -1.07 8.07
CA ALA A 226 -1.48 -0.93 7.61
C ALA A 226 -0.52 -1.45 8.67
N THR A 227 0.65 -1.91 8.23
CA THR A 227 1.61 -2.60 9.09
C THR A 227 2.93 -1.85 9.12
N SER A 228 3.61 -1.86 10.26
CA SER A 228 4.96 -1.31 10.41
C SER A 228 6.03 -2.22 9.80
N GLU A 229 7.24 -1.69 9.71
CA GLU A 229 8.44 -2.52 9.65
C GLU A 229 8.54 -3.41 10.90
N GLN A 230 9.27 -4.51 10.76
CA GLN A 230 9.54 -5.43 11.85
C GLN A 230 10.81 -5.00 12.58
N ILE A 231 10.82 -5.11 13.90
CA ILE A 231 12.04 -4.95 14.69
C ILE A 231 12.39 -6.27 15.37
N ASP A 232 13.67 -6.64 15.32
CA ASP A 232 14.17 -7.79 16.09
C ASP A 232 14.59 -7.32 17.48
N ILE A 233 14.24 -8.10 18.50
CA ILE A 233 14.54 -7.85 19.92
C ILE A 233 15.17 -9.09 20.56
N SER A 234 15.91 -8.90 21.64
CA SER A 234 16.38 -10.00 22.48
C SER A 234 16.03 -9.73 23.93
N VAL A 235 15.34 -10.67 24.56
CA VAL A 235 14.98 -10.58 25.98
C VAL A 235 16.07 -11.28 26.78
N ALA A 236 16.64 -10.59 27.76
CA ALA A 236 17.65 -11.18 28.64
C ALA A 236 17.08 -12.39 29.41
N GLN A 237 17.93 -13.36 29.72
CA GLN A 237 17.56 -14.38 30.70
C GLN A 237 17.50 -13.68 32.06
N ASP A 238 16.42 -13.89 32.82
CA ASP A 238 16.44 -13.57 34.25
C ASP A 238 17.43 -14.55 34.88
N ASP A 239 18.66 -14.10 35.12
CA ASP A 239 19.61 -14.80 35.99
C ASP A 239 19.03 -14.74 37.41
N GLU A 240 18.06 -15.60 37.71
CA GLU A 240 17.69 -15.89 39.09
C GLU A 240 18.93 -16.50 39.75
N GLY A 241 19.57 -15.68 40.58
CA GLY A 241 20.80 -16.00 41.30
C GLY A 241 20.74 -17.37 41.97
N GLN A 242 21.75 -18.17 41.63
CA GLN A 242 22.08 -19.47 42.18
C GLN A 242 22.51 -19.37 43.65
#